data_AF-A0A285QNB3-F1
#
_entry.id   AF-A0A285QNB3-F1
#
_cell.length_a   1.000
_cell.length_b   1.000
_cell.length_c   1.000
_cell.angle_alpha   90.00
_cell.angle_beta   90.00
_cell.angle_gamma   90.00
#
_symmetry.space_group_name_H-M   'P 1'
#
loop_
_entity.id
_entity.type
_entity.pdbx_description
1 polymer ?
#
loop_
_entity_poly.entity_id
_entity_poly.type
_entity_poly.pdbx_seq_one_letter_code
_entity_poly.pdbx_strand_id
1 'polypeptide(L)'
;MISRAQAVEAGHRWINGDLPQGAGAALRRVVAHEFELGWVVWAEPPPVEVDPRTGERRAPEDVGAACAVVDRENGRFTVWPSAPVDEVVGLYRDFVGAGGYDPTVPAATGRGARAELTYRDGAGEQRSLALRSAAGLPHPALRGWWWLREQGVAAEDVLAVRTDLRMSALPGGYWAHALAAELPYARIDFGLPYGPRFDHRATAVRALPAPPDGPVRNRVPFPRPARSGPYEPDAVPDAVLAARLVERFGPAGVQRFDPVDVAQAELPGEAAALLLTVGVPTAVPGFFALHHPGPGAIADGSRPDTVLPPLAAHLAALGRGTRAAERERQALAGLLLLGTDGWALMALDTVEGTVRAVDPDYATARHCNADLRAFVRCLEVFAGWWPTLRGLGPVAAGEAVDTLQRALAEVDGTVFADPENWWAVIVEQLWDGLL
;
A
#
# COMPACT_ATOMS: atom_id res chain seq x y z
N MET A 1 -1.07 13.38 19.28
CA MET A 1 0.12 14.25 19.19
C MET A 1 0.89 14.20 20.50
N ILE A 2 2.17 13.84 20.45
CA ILE A 2 3.08 13.95 21.60
C ILE A 2 3.80 15.30 21.62
N SER A 3 4.27 15.70 22.79
CA SER A 3 5.04 16.92 23.05
C SER A 3 6.55 16.68 22.95
N ARG A 4 7.32 17.77 22.79
CA ARG A 4 8.79 17.74 22.86
C ARG A 4 9.31 17.11 24.16
N ALA A 5 8.65 17.35 25.29
CA ALA A 5 9.02 16.77 26.57
C ALA A 5 8.87 15.24 26.56
N GLN A 6 7.78 14.72 25.98
CA GLN A 6 7.57 13.27 25.83
C GLN A 6 8.57 12.64 24.87
N ALA A 7 8.96 13.33 23.80
CA ALA A 7 9.99 12.84 22.88
C ALA A 7 11.38 12.79 23.54
N VAL A 8 11.73 13.82 24.30
CA VAL A 8 12.98 13.84 25.09
C VAL A 8 12.99 12.72 26.15
N GLU A 9 11.86 12.47 26.82
CA GLU A 9 11.72 11.36 27.78
C GLU A 9 11.87 9.99 27.12
N ALA A 10 11.31 9.81 25.92
CA ALA A 10 11.51 8.59 25.13
C ALA A 10 12.99 8.39 24.77
N GLY A 11 13.67 9.47 24.37
CA GLY A 11 15.12 9.46 24.15
C GLY A 11 15.92 9.15 25.41
N HIS A 12 15.51 9.68 26.58
CA HIS A 12 16.17 9.41 27.85
C HIS A 12 16.09 7.94 28.23
N ARG A 13 14.91 7.33 28.14
CA ARG A 13 14.73 5.89 28.40
C ARG A 13 15.56 5.02 27.46
N TRP A 14 15.70 5.43 26.20
CA TRP A 14 16.51 4.70 25.22
C TRP A 14 18.01 4.82 25.51
N ILE A 15 18.50 6.02 25.78
CA ILE A 15 19.94 6.30 25.93
C ILE A 15 20.47 5.91 27.31
N ASN A 16 19.67 6.14 28.36
CA ASN A 16 20.11 5.99 29.75
C ASN A 16 19.43 4.82 30.48
N GLY A 17 18.50 4.10 29.84
CA GLY A 17 17.75 3.01 30.48
C GLY A 17 16.92 3.48 31.68
N ASP A 18 16.89 2.68 32.74
CA ASP A 18 16.16 2.96 33.98
C ASP A 18 16.96 3.83 34.99
N LEU A 19 18.05 4.47 34.55
CA LEU A 19 18.83 5.34 35.42
C LEU A 19 17.96 6.48 35.97
N PRO A 20 17.89 6.66 37.31
CA PRO A 20 17.12 7.76 37.90
C PRO A 20 17.65 9.11 37.38
N GLN A 21 16.75 10.07 37.14
CA GLN A 21 17.09 11.43 36.66
C GLN A 21 18.10 12.19 37.57
N GLY A 22 18.40 11.68 38.77
CA GLY A 22 19.41 12.20 39.71
C GLY A 22 20.79 11.53 39.65
N ALA A 23 21.07 10.62 38.71
CA ALA A 23 22.33 9.85 38.64
C ALA A 23 23.58 10.64 38.17
N GLY A 24 23.49 11.96 38.03
CA GLY A 24 24.63 12.85 37.81
C GLY A 24 25.47 12.51 36.57
N ALA A 25 26.79 12.37 36.75
CA ALA A 25 27.79 12.19 35.68
C ALA A 25 27.63 10.94 34.80
N ALA A 26 26.76 9.99 35.20
CA ALA A 26 26.45 8.80 34.40
C ALA A 26 25.31 9.02 33.37
N LEU A 27 24.56 10.12 33.47
CA LEU A 27 23.47 10.44 32.53
C LEU A 27 24.02 11.14 31.29
N ARG A 28 23.83 10.53 30.13
CA ARG A 28 24.07 11.17 28.84
C ARG A 28 22.90 12.11 28.54
N ARG A 29 23.22 13.39 28.31
CA ARG A 29 22.21 14.38 27.96
C ARG A 29 21.59 14.04 26.61
N VAL A 30 20.26 14.08 26.54
CA VAL A 30 19.54 13.88 25.28
C VAL A 30 19.37 15.23 24.59
N VAL A 31 19.78 15.29 23.33
CA VAL A 31 19.51 16.42 22.44
C VAL A 31 18.36 16.03 21.52
N ALA A 32 17.48 16.99 21.21
CA ALA A 32 16.33 16.78 20.34
C ALA A 32 16.23 17.91 19.30
N HIS A 33 16.13 17.55 18.03
CA HIS A 33 15.86 18.43 16.89
C HIS A 33 14.44 18.18 16.39
N GLU A 34 13.65 19.24 16.24
CA GLU A 34 12.26 19.15 15.80
C GLU A 34 12.12 19.35 14.29
N PHE A 35 11.29 18.53 13.64
CA PHE A 35 10.90 18.64 12.23
C PHE A 35 9.41 18.29 12.06
N GLU A 36 8.83 18.43 10.87
CA GLU A 36 7.39 18.35 10.63
C GLU A 36 6.72 17.00 10.96
N LEU A 37 7.47 15.91 11.04
CA LEU A 37 6.94 14.59 11.43
C LEU A 37 7.30 14.16 12.86
N GLY A 38 8.17 14.89 13.57
CA GLY A 38 8.56 14.49 14.92
C GLY A 38 9.79 15.18 15.47
N TRP A 39 10.56 14.42 16.25
CA TRP A 39 11.85 14.83 16.79
C TRP A 39 12.92 13.78 16.48
N VAL A 40 14.07 14.21 15.98
CA VAL A 40 15.29 13.40 16.00
C VAL A 40 15.92 13.57 17.38
N VAL A 41 16.18 12.48 18.10
CA VAL A 41 16.80 12.46 19.43
C VAL A 41 18.10 11.68 19.40
N TRP A 42 19.13 12.19 20.07
CA TRP A 42 20.44 11.54 20.18
C TRP A 42 21.14 11.91 21.48
N ALA A 43 22.15 11.15 21.86
CA ALA A 43 22.99 11.47 23.01
C ALA A 43 23.99 12.57 22.65
N GLU A 44 24.10 13.61 23.48
CA GLU A 44 25.16 14.61 23.35
C GLU A 44 26.52 13.89 23.34
N PRO A 45 27.40 14.18 22.37
CA PRO A 45 28.74 13.58 22.35
C PRO A 45 29.48 13.92 23.64
N PRO A 46 30.22 12.97 24.25
CA PRO A 46 31.03 13.30 25.41
C PRO A 46 32.05 14.39 25.02
N PRO A 47 32.39 15.30 25.95
CA PRO A 47 33.44 16.29 25.71
C PRO A 47 34.73 15.58 25.33
N VAL A 48 35.50 16.20 24.42
CA VAL A 48 36.76 15.63 23.94
C VAL A 48 37.73 15.51 25.12
N GLU A 49 38.02 14.28 25.53
CA GLU A 49 39.07 14.01 26.50
C GLU A 49 40.44 14.12 25.83
N VAL A 50 41.33 14.88 26.48
CA VAL A 50 42.73 15.05 26.07
C VAL A 50 43.58 14.45 27.17
N ASP A 51 44.55 13.61 26.81
CA ASP A 51 45.47 13.02 27.76
C ASP A 51 46.25 14.15 28.47
N PRO A 52 46.14 14.28 29.81
CA PRO A 52 46.75 15.39 30.54
C PRO A 52 48.28 15.32 30.59
N ARG A 53 48.90 14.20 30.21
CA ARG A 53 50.37 14.03 30.13
C ARG A 53 50.92 14.20 28.72
N THR A 54 50.20 13.76 27.69
CA THR A 54 50.70 13.81 26.30
C THR A 54 50.08 14.92 25.47
N GLY A 55 48.95 15.49 25.92
CA GLY A 55 48.18 16.48 25.16
C GLY A 55 47.46 15.90 23.95
N GLU A 56 47.49 14.58 23.77
CA GLU A 56 46.86 13.91 22.64
C GLU A 56 45.38 13.66 22.89
N ARG A 57 44.57 13.79 21.83
CA ARG A 57 43.14 13.50 21.89
C ARG A 57 42.95 12.01 22.19
N ARG A 58 42.27 11.69 23.28
CA ARG A 58 41.88 10.31 23.62
C ARG A 58 40.77 9.87 22.67
N ALA A 59 40.86 8.64 22.15
CA ALA A 59 39.80 8.08 21.34
C ALA A 59 38.53 7.91 22.20
N PRO A 60 37.33 8.27 21.70
CA PRO A 60 36.08 8.05 22.45
C PRO A 60 35.92 6.57 22.85
N GLU A 61 35.53 6.31 24.09
CA GLU A 61 35.31 4.95 24.60
C GLU A 61 34.06 4.28 23.99
N ASP A 62 33.07 5.08 23.57
CA ASP A 62 31.84 4.61 22.93
C ASP A 62 31.84 4.87 21.41
N VAL A 63 31.82 3.78 20.62
CA VAL A 63 31.60 3.84 19.17
C VAL A 63 30.12 3.59 18.88
N GLY A 64 29.38 4.64 18.54
CA GLY A 64 28.01 4.55 18.03
C GLY A 64 27.14 5.74 18.40
N ALA A 65 27.20 6.82 17.62
CA ALA A 65 26.28 7.96 17.75
C ALA A 65 24.96 7.67 16.98
N ALA A 66 24.34 6.51 17.23
CA ALA A 66 23.02 6.24 16.70
C ALA A 66 22.05 7.34 17.14
N CYS A 67 21.10 7.67 16.28
CA CYS A 67 20.03 8.59 16.60
C CYS A 67 18.70 7.85 16.51
N ALA A 68 17.66 8.44 17.05
CA ALA A 68 16.32 7.90 16.95
C ALA A 68 15.34 8.99 16.51
N VAL A 69 14.25 8.59 15.87
CA VAL A 69 13.14 9.49 15.55
C VAL A 69 11.94 9.12 16.39
N VAL A 70 11.35 10.14 17.01
CA VAL A 70 10.09 10.06 17.76
C VAL A 70 9.00 10.75 16.95
N ASP A 71 7.99 10.00 16.52
CA ASP A 71 6.92 10.48 15.64
C ASP A 71 5.88 11.35 16.37
N ARG A 72 5.60 12.55 15.83
CA ARG A 72 4.72 13.54 16.46
C ARG A 72 3.30 13.06 16.65
N GLU A 73 2.74 12.33 15.69
CA GLU A 73 1.32 11.98 15.73
C GLU A 73 1.06 11.00 16.88
N ASN A 74 1.93 10.00 17.00
CA ASN A 74 1.61 8.75 17.67
C ASN A 74 2.65 8.27 18.70
N GLY A 75 3.82 8.91 18.78
CA GLY A 75 4.85 8.57 19.76
C GLY A 75 5.80 7.45 19.37
N ARG A 76 5.71 6.92 18.14
CA ARG A 76 6.54 5.82 17.70
C ARG A 76 8.03 6.18 17.74
N PHE A 77 8.81 5.28 18.33
CA PHE A 77 10.26 5.41 18.46
C PHE A 77 10.96 4.49 17.46
N THR A 78 11.86 5.03 16.62
CA THR A 78 12.62 4.26 15.63
C THR A 78 14.10 4.62 15.69
N VAL A 79 14.99 3.63 15.59
CA VAL A 79 16.45 3.84 15.65
C VAL A 79 17.01 3.91 14.23
N TRP A 80 17.94 4.82 14.01
CA TRP A 80 18.51 5.17 12.72
C TRP A 80 20.04 5.13 12.76
N PRO A 81 20.71 4.97 11.60
CA PRO A 81 22.16 5.06 11.51
C PRO A 81 22.70 6.37 12.11
N SER A 82 23.98 6.36 12.47
CA SER A 82 24.71 7.56 12.89
C SER A 82 24.98 8.46 11.68
N ALA A 83 23.99 9.26 11.30
CA ALA A 83 24.06 10.21 10.18
C ALA A 83 23.71 11.63 10.67
N PRO A 84 24.08 12.69 9.91
CA PRO A 84 23.63 14.05 10.19
C PRO A 84 22.11 14.14 10.31
N VAL A 85 21.62 15.04 11.19
CA VAL A 85 20.18 15.18 11.47
C VAL A 85 19.35 15.36 10.20
N ASP A 86 19.80 16.19 9.26
CA ASP A 86 19.09 16.43 8.00
C ASP A 86 18.99 15.18 7.12
N GLU A 87 20.01 14.32 7.14
CA GLU A 87 20.00 13.04 6.44
C GLU A 87 19.02 12.07 7.12
N VAL A 88 19.01 12.01 8.44
CA VAL A 88 18.06 11.19 9.22
C VAL A 88 16.62 11.66 8.99
N VAL A 89 16.38 12.97 8.92
CA VAL A 89 15.08 13.54 8.55
C VAL A 89 14.70 13.11 7.14
N GLY A 90 15.61 13.18 6.16
CA GLY A 90 15.39 12.69 4.81
C GLY A 90 15.03 11.20 4.76
N LEU A 91 15.83 10.37 5.44
CA LEU A 91 15.61 8.93 5.55
C LEU A 91 14.28 8.62 6.25
N TYR A 92 13.91 9.35 7.30
CA TYR A 92 12.64 9.17 7.97
C TYR A 92 11.46 9.58 7.09
N ARG A 93 11.57 10.69 6.36
CA ARG A 93 10.57 11.13 5.36
C ARG A 93 10.37 10.07 4.28
N ASP A 94 11.46 9.53 3.74
CA ASP A 94 11.39 8.44 2.77
C ASP A 94 10.78 7.17 3.39
N PHE A 95 11.14 6.85 4.63
CA PHE A 95 10.61 5.71 5.37
C PHE A 95 9.12 5.81 5.70
N VAL A 96 8.59 7.01 5.95
CA VAL A 96 7.13 7.22 6.12
C VAL A 96 6.41 7.40 4.77
N GLY A 97 7.13 7.33 3.64
CA GLY A 97 6.57 7.57 2.32
C GLY A 97 6.25 9.04 2.01
N ALA A 98 6.62 9.94 2.90
CA ALA A 98 6.31 11.36 2.85
C ALA A 98 7.51 12.18 2.34
N GLY A 99 8.33 11.61 1.44
CA GLY A 99 9.45 12.32 0.82
C GLY A 99 8.97 13.63 0.20
N GLY A 100 9.30 14.75 0.84
CA GLY A 100 8.87 16.10 0.44
C GLY A 100 7.53 16.59 1.01
N TYR A 101 6.96 15.92 2.02
CA TYR A 101 5.76 16.41 2.70
C TYR A 101 6.05 17.71 3.46
N ASP A 102 5.15 18.67 3.30
CA ASP A 102 5.15 19.93 4.02
C ASP A 102 3.75 20.14 4.65
N PRO A 103 3.63 20.16 5.99
CA PRO A 103 2.34 20.37 6.64
C PRO A 103 1.82 21.80 6.50
N THR A 104 2.64 22.74 6.02
CA THR A 104 2.26 24.15 5.84
C THR A 104 1.57 24.40 4.50
N VAL A 105 1.63 23.44 3.58
CA VAL A 105 0.93 23.50 2.29
C VAL A 105 -0.19 22.45 2.25
N PRO A 106 -1.28 22.70 1.49
CA PRO A 106 -2.37 21.73 1.37
C PRO A 106 -1.89 20.37 0.87
N ALA A 107 -2.55 19.31 1.30
CA ALA A 107 -2.35 17.99 0.71
C ALA A 107 -2.74 18.02 -0.79
N ALA A 108 -1.94 17.37 -1.63
CA ALA A 108 -2.21 17.33 -3.07
C ALA A 108 -1.65 16.06 -3.70
N THR A 109 -2.44 15.43 -4.58
CA THR A 109 -1.97 14.29 -5.37
C THR A 109 -0.97 14.74 -6.43
N GLY A 110 -0.17 13.80 -6.92
CA GLY A 110 0.69 13.97 -8.07
C GLY A 110 -0.10 14.18 -9.36
N ARG A 111 0.63 14.56 -10.41
CA ARG A 111 0.09 14.77 -11.76
C ARG A 111 -0.28 13.47 -12.50
N GLY A 112 -0.06 12.31 -11.87
CA GLY A 112 -0.19 10.99 -12.47
C GLY A 112 0.72 10.76 -13.68
N ALA A 113 0.33 9.80 -14.51
CA ALA A 113 1.00 9.49 -15.76
C ALA A 113 0.39 10.25 -16.96
N ARG A 114 1.21 10.49 -17.99
CA ARG A 114 0.80 10.83 -19.35
C ARG A 114 1.03 9.61 -20.25
N ALA A 115 0.03 9.27 -21.07
CA ALA A 115 0.15 8.27 -22.12
C ALA A 115 -0.03 8.91 -23.49
N GLU A 116 0.74 8.43 -24.46
CA GLU A 116 0.65 8.82 -25.86
C GLU A 116 0.53 7.57 -26.73
N LEU A 117 -0.56 7.46 -27.48
CA LEU A 117 -0.84 6.36 -28.39
C LEU A 117 -0.61 6.83 -29.83
N THR A 118 0.31 6.18 -30.53
CA THR A 118 0.54 6.37 -31.96
C THR A 118 -0.26 5.33 -32.73
N TYR A 119 -1.08 5.75 -33.68
CA TYR A 119 -1.97 4.85 -34.43
C TYR A 119 -2.13 5.29 -35.89
N ARG A 120 -2.67 4.42 -36.74
CA ARG A 120 -3.12 4.76 -38.10
C ARG A 120 -4.61 5.07 -38.11
N ASP A 121 -4.99 6.21 -38.70
CA ASP A 121 -6.40 6.54 -38.90
C ASP A 121 -7.01 5.81 -40.11
N GLY A 122 -8.31 6.02 -40.38
CA GLY A 122 -9.00 5.37 -41.50
C GLY A 122 -8.47 5.71 -42.90
N ALA A 123 -7.63 6.75 -43.03
CA ALA A 123 -6.92 7.07 -44.27
C ALA A 123 -5.53 6.42 -44.34
N GLY A 124 -5.13 5.68 -43.30
CA GLY A 124 -3.80 5.09 -43.15
C GLY A 124 -2.73 6.09 -42.68
N GLU A 125 -3.11 7.32 -42.33
CA GLU A 125 -2.17 8.32 -41.84
C GLU A 125 -1.82 8.09 -40.38
N GLN A 126 -0.54 8.27 -40.01
CA GLN A 126 -0.12 8.15 -38.63
C GLN A 126 -0.55 9.37 -37.81
N ARG A 127 -1.26 9.12 -36.71
CA ARG A 127 -1.74 10.11 -35.74
C ARG A 127 -1.22 9.79 -34.35
N SER A 128 -1.36 10.75 -33.44
CA SER A 128 -1.04 10.59 -32.03
C SER A 128 -2.17 11.11 -31.16
N LEU A 129 -2.50 10.37 -30.09
CA LEU A 129 -3.47 10.73 -29.07
C LEU A 129 -2.79 10.74 -27.71
N ALA A 130 -2.82 11.88 -27.02
CA ALA A 130 -2.21 12.02 -25.69
C ALA A 130 -3.25 12.28 -24.61
N LEU A 131 -3.23 11.47 -23.55
CA LEU A 131 -4.08 11.61 -22.37
C LEU A 131 -3.24 11.73 -21.10
N ARG A 132 -3.82 12.35 -20.07
CA ARG A 132 -3.28 12.37 -18.71
C ARG A 132 -4.17 11.60 -17.77
N SER A 133 -3.59 11.12 -16.68
CA SER A 133 -4.31 10.51 -15.58
C SER A 133 -5.32 11.48 -15.00
N ALA A 134 -6.39 10.93 -14.45
CA ALA A 134 -7.48 11.67 -13.85
C ALA A 134 -8.01 10.83 -12.69
N ALA A 135 -8.25 11.48 -11.56
CA ALA A 135 -8.52 10.79 -10.30
C ALA A 135 -9.78 9.91 -10.40
N GLY A 136 -9.68 8.66 -9.93
CA GLY A 136 -10.77 7.67 -9.94
C GLY A 136 -11.10 7.11 -11.33
N LEU A 137 -10.21 7.26 -12.31
CA LEU A 137 -10.38 6.79 -13.68
C LEU A 137 -9.25 5.83 -14.09
N PRO A 138 -9.54 4.85 -14.97
CA PRO A 138 -8.51 3.94 -15.47
C PRO A 138 -7.32 4.64 -16.12
N HIS A 139 -6.20 3.92 -16.17
CA HIS A 139 -4.93 4.41 -16.71
C HIS A 139 -5.12 5.10 -18.08
N PRO A 140 -4.47 6.27 -18.33
CA PRO A 140 -4.71 7.06 -19.54
C PRO A 140 -4.45 6.31 -20.86
N ALA A 141 -3.56 5.31 -20.85
CA ALA A 141 -3.32 4.46 -22.02
C ALA A 141 -4.57 3.63 -22.41
N LEU A 142 -5.22 3.00 -21.43
CA LEU A 142 -6.43 2.23 -21.66
C LEU A 142 -7.60 3.12 -22.07
N ARG A 143 -7.76 4.27 -21.41
CA ARG A 143 -8.79 5.25 -21.81
C ARG A 143 -8.58 5.76 -23.24
N GLY A 144 -7.34 6.05 -23.61
CA GLY A 144 -6.99 6.45 -24.97
C GLY A 144 -7.31 5.36 -25.98
N TRP A 145 -6.97 4.11 -25.65
CA TRP A 145 -7.30 2.95 -26.49
C TRP A 145 -8.81 2.75 -26.65
N TRP A 146 -9.57 2.75 -25.56
CA TRP A 146 -11.03 2.57 -25.65
C TRP A 146 -11.70 3.67 -26.46
N TRP A 147 -11.23 4.92 -26.34
CA TRP A 147 -11.69 6.02 -27.18
C TRP A 147 -11.36 5.78 -28.66
N LEU A 148 -10.14 5.35 -29.00
CA LEU A 148 -9.76 5.02 -30.38
C LEU A 148 -10.60 3.88 -30.95
N ARG A 149 -10.87 2.85 -30.15
CA ARG A 149 -11.76 1.74 -30.52
C ARG A 149 -13.17 2.24 -30.82
N GLU A 150 -13.70 3.16 -30.03
CA GLU A 150 -14.99 3.81 -30.30
C GLU A 150 -14.97 4.64 -31.59
N GLN A 151 -13.81 5.18 -31.99
CA GLN A 151 -13.62 5.85 -33.28
C GLN A 151 -13.41 4.88 -34.46
N GLY A 152 -13.46 3.56 -34.23
CA GLY A 152 -13.31 2.55 -35.26
C GLY A 152 -11.85 2.20 -35.62
N VAL A 153 -10.88 2.62 -34.81
CA VAL A 153 -9.47 2.21 -34.98
C VAL A 153 -9.31 0.77 -34.51
N ALA A 154 -8.72 -0.09 -35.35
CA ALA A 154 -8.45 -1.48 -35.02
C ALA A 154 -7.20 -1.60 -34.11
N ALA A 155 -7.10 -2.69 -33.34
CA ALA A 155 -6.01 -2.87 -32.38
C ALA A 155 -4.64 -2.97 -33.08
N GLU A 156 -4.61 -3.59 -34.25
CA GLU A 156 -3.45 -3.71 -35.15
C GLU A 156 -2.97 -2.37 -35.72
N ASP A 157 -3.85 -1.36 -35.74
CA ASP A 157 -3.51 -0.01 -36.20
C ASP A 157 -2.93 0.85 -35.09
N VAL A 158 -2.94 0.39 -33.83
CA VAL A 158 -2.22 1.03 -32.73
C VAL A 158 -0.77 0.56 -32.75
N LEU A 159 0.12 1.44 -33.20
CA LEU A 159 1.53 1.14 -33.46
C LEU A 159 2.37 1.15 -32.19
N ALA A 160 2.13 2.12 -31.30
CA ALA A 160 2.92 2.29 -30.09
C ALA A 160 2.14 2.99 -28.97
N VAL A 161 2.51 2.67 -27.73
CA VAL A 161 2.04 3.35 -26.53
C VAL A 161 3.26 3.79 -25.72
N ARG A 162 3.44 5.10 -25.54
CA ARG A 162 4.52 5.67 -24.73
C ARG A 162 3.96 6.34 -23.48
N THR A 163 4.49 5.99 -22.32
CA THR A 163 4.12 6.62 -21.04
C THR A 163 5.31 7.38 -20.43
N ASP A 164 5.06 8.35 -19.56
CA ASP A 164 6.13 8.98 -18.78
C ASP A 164 6.59 8.09 -17.62
N LEU A 165 5.66 7.47 -16.90
CA LEU A 165 5.92 6.42 -15.91
C LEU A 165 5.64 5.05 -16.50
N ARG A 166 6.51 4.06 -16.26
CA ARG A 166 6.22 2.66 -16.63
C ARG A 166 4.90 2.21 -16.01
N MET A 167 4.00 1.72 -16.85
CA MET A 167 2.77 1.09 -16.38
C MET A 167 3.13 -0.23 -15.69
N SER A 168 3.00 -0.26 -14.36
CA SER A 168 3.39 -1.41 -13.54
C SER A 168 2.20 -2.31 -13.23
N ALA A 169 2.46 -3.60 -13.05
CA ALA A 169 1.48 -4.58 -12.58
C ALA A 169 1.38 -4.47 -11.05
N LEU A 170 0.57 -3.53 -10.57
CA LEU A 170 0.32 -3.28 -9.15
C LEU A 170 -1.17 -3.46 -8.82
N PRO A 171 -1.51 -3.70 -7.54
CA PRO A 171 -2.89 -3.64 -7.05
C PRO A 171 -3.63 -2.38 -7.51
N GLY A 172 -4.93 -2.49 -7.79
CA GLY A 172 -5.75 -1.39 -8.31
C GLY A 172 -5.88 -1.39 -9.83
N GLY A 173 -5.94 -2.58 -10.45
CA GLY A 173 -6.36 -2.75 -11.85
C GLY A 173 -5.34 -3.38 -12.78
N TYR A 174 -4.08 -3.57 -12.36
CA TYR A 174 -3.06 -4.30 -13.14
C TYR A 174 -2.98 -3.85 -14.61
N TRP A 175 -3.04 -2.53 -14.83
CA TRP A 175 -3.29 -1.93 -16.14
C TRP A 175 -2.30 -2.37 -17.23
N ALA A 176 -1.08 -2.74 -16.86
CA ALA A 176 -0.08 -3.31 -17.76
C ALA A 176 -0.57 -4.60 -18.43
N HIS A 177 -1.20 -5.50 -17.67
CA HIS A 177 -1.75 -6.76 -18.18
C HIS A 177 -3.00 -6.52 -19.02
N ALA A 178 -3.89 -5.62 -18.58
CA ALA A 178 -5.08 -5.25 -19.34
C ALA A 178 -4.72 -4.65 -20.71
N LEU A 179 -3.75 -3.71 -20.76
CA LEU A 179 -3.33 -3.13 -22.03
C LEU A 179 -2.65 -4.17 -22.93
N ALA A 180 -1.78 -5.03 -22.38
CA ALA A 180 -1.11 -6.06 -23.16
C ALA A 180 -2.10 -7.08 -23.76
N ALA A 181 -3.21 -7.36 -23.06
CA ALA A 181 -4.27 -8.22 -23.57
C ALA A 181 -5.07 -7.56 -24.70
N GLU A 182 -5.37 -6.26 -24.60
CA GLU A 182 -6.16 -5.55 -25.61
C GLU A 182 -5.32 -5.06 -26.81
N LEU A 183 -4.03 -4.80 -26.63
CA LEU A 183 -3.10 -4.29 -27.65
C LEU A 183 -1.83 -5.15 -27.74
N PRO A 184 -1.94 -6.43 -28.15
CA PRO A 184 -0.81 -7.37 -28.13
C PRO A 184 0.31 -7.03 -29.13
N TYR A 185 0.03 -6.20 -30.15
CA TYR A 185 0.98 -5.84 -31.21
C TYR A 185 1.61 -4.46 -31.04
N ALA A 186 1.09 -3.63 -30.14
CA ALA A 186 1.59 -2.27 -29.95
C ALA A 186 2.94 -2.30 -29.23
N ARG A 187 3.90 -1.49 -29.70
CA ARG A 187 5.17 -1.31 -28.96
C ARG A 187 4.91 -0.46 -27.71
N ILE A 188 5.22 -1.00 -26.53
CA ILE A 188 5.04 -0.29 -25.26
C ILE A 188 6.41 0.24 -24.77
N ASP A 189 6.51 1.56 -24.61
CA ASP A 189 7.70 2.26 -24.13
C ASP A 189 7.37 3.16 -22.92
N PHE A 190 8.38 3.47 -22.10
CA PHE A 190 8.21 4.38 -20.96
C PHE A 190 9.44 5.27 -20.73
N GLY A 191 9.23 6.41 -20.05
CA GLY A 191 10.30 7.35 -19.71
C GLY A 191 11.05 7.00 -18.43
N LEU A 192 10.31 6.71 -17.35
CA LEU A 192 10.84 6.50 -16.00
C LEU A 192 10.42 5.13 -15.44
N PRO A 193 11.32 4.41 -14.74
CA PRO A 193 11.10 3.03 -14.31
C PRO A 193 10.23 2.92 -13.04
N TYR A 194 8.95 3.27 -13.13
CA TYR A 194 7.98 3.02 -12.05
C TYR A 194 7.69 1.51 -11.93
N GLY A 195 7.78 0.92 -10.73
CA GLY A 195 7.86 -0.53 -10.62
C GLY A 195 7.24 -1.19 -9.39
N PRO A 196 7.47 -2.50 -9.21
CA PRO A 196 6.81 -3.27 -8.15
C PRO A 196 7.32 -2.95 -6.75
N ARG A 197 8.48 -2.28 -6.63
CA ARG A 197 9.14 -1.92 -5.38
C ARG A 197 8.94 -0.45 -5.04
N PHE A 198 8.76 -0.15 -3.76
CA PHE A 198 8.50 1.19 -3.23
C PHE A 198 9.57 2.21 -3.62
N ASP A 199 10.84 1.87 -3.44
CA ASP A 199 11.98 2.73 -3.76
C ASP A 199 12.02 3.12 -5.25
N HIS A 200 11.71 2.18 -6.15
CA HIS A 200 11.61 2.43 -7.58
C HIS A 200 10.44 3.36 -7.91
N ARG A 201 9.26 3.16 -7.29
CA ARG A 201 8.08 4.03 -7.47
C ARG A 201 8.36 5.45 -6.99
N ALA A 202 8.86 5.59 -5.75
CA ALA A 202 9.20 6.87 -5.15
C ALA A 202 10.25 7.63 -5.98
N THR A 203 11.29 6.94 -6.47
CA THR A 203 12.32 7.54 -7.32
C THR A 203 11.75 8.01 -8.66
N ALA A 204 10.92 7.20 -9.33
CA ALA A 204 10.31 7.56 -10.59
C ALA A 204 9.35 8.76 -10.46
N VAL A 205 8.54 8.81 -9.40
CA VAL A 205 7.61 9.93 -9.16
C VAL A 205 8.36 11.22 -8.84
N ARG A 206 9.42 11.17 -8.02
CA ARG A 206 10.26 12.34 -7.74
C ARG A 206 10.99 12.88 -8.97
N ALA A 207 11.32 12.01 -9.92
CA ALA A 207 11.95 12.41 -11.18
C ALA A 207 10.97 13.03 -12.20
N LEU A 208 9.66 12.99 -11.95
CA LEU A 208 8.70 13.70 -12.80
C LEU A 208 8.88 15.21 -12.64
N PRO A 209 8.92 15.98 -13.74
CA PRO A 209 8.96 17.43 -13.64
C PRO A 209 7.74 17.97 -12.88
N ALA A 210 7.91 19.10 -12.19
CA ALA A 210 6.78 19.81 -11.60
C ALA A 210 5.73 20.10 -12.69
N PRO A 211 4.42 20.04 -12.35
CA PRO A 211 3.40 20.48 -13.29
C PRO A 211 3.65 21.97 -13.63
N PRO A 212 3.56 22.36 -14.92
CA PRO A 212 3.77 23.75 -15.32
C PRO A 212 2.69 24.65 -14.69
N ASP A 213 1.47 24.13 -14.58
CA ASP A 213 0.33 24.78 -13.95
C ASP A 213 -0.29 23.81 -12.93
N GLY A 214 -0.36 24.21 -11.66
CA GLY A 214 -1.03 23.45 -10.60
C GLY A 214 -0.19 23.18 -9.35
N PRO A 215 -0.80 22.62 -8.29
CA PRO A 215 -0.11 22.32 -7.05
C PRO A 215 0.93 21.22 -7.25
N VAL A 216 2.05 21.34 -6.54
CA VAL A 216 3.05 20.26 -6.42
C VAL A 216 2.46 19.16 -5.53
N ARG A 217 2.80 17.91 -5.84
CA ARG A 217 2.44 16.75 -5.01
C ARG A 217 2.88 16.99 -3.56
N ASN A 218 1.92 16.97 -2.64
CA ASN A 218 2.17 17.03 -1.21
C ASN A 218 1.45 15.86 -0.54
N ARG A 219 2.13 14.72 -0.47
CA ARG A 219 1.58 13.46 0.06
C ARG A 219 1.66 13.46 1.58
N VAL A 220 0.53 13.26 2.25
CA VAL A 220 0.51 13.03 3.69
C VAL A 220 1.15 11.66 4.00
N PRO A 221 2.04 11.57 5.01
CA PRO A 221 2.56 10.29 5.48
C PRO A 221 1.45 9.30 5.81
N PHE A 222 1.73 8.00 5.70
CA PHE A 222 0.74 7.04 6.16
C PHE A 222 0.49 7.17 7.67
N PRO A 223 -0.77 7.08 8.12
CA PRO A 223 -1.07 7.00 9.54
C PRO A 223 -0.40 5.74 10.09
N ARG A 224 0.34 5.90 11.17
CA ARG A 224 1.02 4.78 11.81
C ARG A 224 0.33 4.43 13.12
N PRO A 225 0.18 3.13 13.44
CA PRO A 225 -0.42 2.73 14.71
C PRO A 225 0.42 3.29 15.87
N ALA A 226 -0.25 3.93 16.83
CA ALA A 226 0.39 4.55 17.99
C ALA A 226 1.02 3.55 18.97
N ARG A 227 0.72 2.26 18.81
CA ARG A 227 1.17 1.21 19.72
C ARG A 227 1.59 -0.03 18.94
N SER A 228 2.75 -0.55 19.31
CA SER A 228 3.14 -1.96 19.14
C SER A 228 2.35 -2.83 20.15
N GLY A 229 1.03 -2.70 20.18
CA GLY A 229 0.14 -3.54 20.98
C GLY A 229 -0.47 -4.64 20.11
N PRO A 230 -1.02 -5.71 20.71
CA PRO A 230 -1.83 -6.66 19.94
C PRO A 230 -2.95 -5.90 19.24
N TYR A 231 -3.20 -6.24 17.98
CA TYR A 231 -4.35 -5.73 17.24
C TYR A 231 -5.63 -6.04 18.06
N GLU A 232 -6.41 -5.01 18.36
CA GLU A 232 -7.71 -5.17 19.00
C GLU A 232 -8.77 -5.20 17.90
N PRO A 233 -9.55 -6.29 17.78
CA PRO A 233 -10.61 -6.39 16.78
C PRO A 233 -11.58 -5.23 16.90
N ASP A 234 -11.99 -4.69 15.76
CA ASP A 234 -12.97 -3.63 15.70
C ASP A 234 -14.28 -4.01 16.42
N ALA A 235 -14.77 -3.10 17.25
CA ALA A 235 -15.93 -3.31 18.13
C ALA A 235 -17.29 -3.23 17.40
N VAL A 236 -17.32 -3.06 16.07
CA VAL A 236 -18.57 -2.97 15.32
C VAL A 236 -19.32 -4.31 15.39
N PRO A 237 -20.57 -4.33 15.91
CA PRO A 237 -21.35 -5.57 15.98
C PRO A 237 -21.63 -6.15 14.60
N ASP A 238 -21.63 -7.48 14.48
CA ASP A 238 -21.85 -8.21 13.22
C ASP A 238 -23.11 -7.79 12.48
N ALA A 239 -24.22 -7.61 13.20
CA ALA A 239 -25.48 -7.17 12.61
C ALA A 239 -25.36 -5.80 11.93
N VAL A 240 -24.57 -4.89 12.50
CA VAL A 240 -24.33 -3.55 11.93
C VAL A 240 -23.46 -3.66 10.69
N LEU A 241 -22.37 -4.44 10.74
CA LEU A 241 -21.50 -4.65 9.59
C LEU A 241 -22.26 -5.34 8.44
N ALA A 242 -23.03 -6.38 8.73
CA ALA A 242 -23.86 -7.09 7.75
C ALA A 242 -24.86 -6.15 7.06
N ALA A 243 -25.50 -5.25 7.81
CA ALA A 243 -26.42 -4.26 7.26
C ALA A 243 -25.70 -3.27 6.33
N ARG A 244 -24.52 -2.75 6.74
CA ARG A 244 -23.70 -1.84 5.92
C ARG A 244 -23.25 -2.49 4.61
N LEU A 245 -22.84 -3.76 4.65
CA LEU A 245 -22.47 -4.48 3.42
C LEU A 245 -23.65 -4.60 2.46
N VAL A 246 -24.84 -4.95 2.95
CA VAL A 246 -26.04 -5.05 2.12
C VAL A 246 -26.46 -3.68 1.58
N GLU A 247 -26.32 -2.61 2.37
CA GLU A 247 -26.55 -1.23 1.90
C GLU A 247 -25.56 -0.85 0.79
N ARG A 248 -24.28 -1.19 0.96
CA ARG A 248 -23.20 -0.84 0.01
C ARG A 248 -23.26 -1.62 -1.29
N PHE A 249 -23.43 -2.94 -1.20
CA PHE A 249 -23.26 -3.87 -2.34
C PHE A 249 -24.59 -4.47 -2.83
N GLY A 250 -25.69 -4.19 -2.13
CA GLY A 250 -26.97 -4.85 -2.36
C GLY A 250 -27.01 -6.29 -1.82
N PRO A 251 -28.21 -6.88 -1.65
CA PRO A 251 -28.33 -8.24 -1.10
C PRO A 251 -27.60 -9.32 -1.92
N ALA A 252 -27.57 -9.18 -3.25
CA ALA A 252 -26.89 -10.12 -4.15
C ALA A 252 -25.37 -9.88 -4.27
N GLY A 253 -24.89 -8.72 -3.79
CA GLY A 253 -23.48 -8.36 -3.79
C GLY A 253 -22.74 -8.81 -2.53
N VAL A 254 -23.39 -9.54 -1.63
CA VAL A 254 -22.81 -10.07 -0.39
C VAL A 254 -23.01 -11.58 -0.33
N GLN A 255 -21.92 -12.32 -0.29
CA GLN A 255 -21.93 -13.77 -0.15
C GLN A 255 -21.79 -14.16 1.32
N ARG A 256 -22.79 -14.87 1.86
CA ARG A 256 -22.67 -15.65 3.10
C ARG A 256 -22.42 -17.11 2.76
N PHE A 257 -21.71 -17.81 3.63
CA PHE A 257 -21.28 -19.17 3.37
C PHE A 257 -22.15 -20.19 4.10
N ASP A 258 -22.18 -21.43 3.59
CA ASP A 258 -22.89 -22.52 4.25
C ASP A 258 -22.08 -23.03 5.46
N PRO A 259 -22.74 -23.38 6.59
CA PRO A 259 -22.07 -23.97 7.75
C PRO A 259 -21.20 -25.20 7.41
N VAL A 260 -21.63 -26.04 6.46
CA VAL A 260 -20.88 -27.23 6.05
C VAL A 260 -19.57 -26.83 5.37
N ASP A 261 -19.65 -25.86 4.45
CA ASP A 261 -18.51 -25.36 3.70
C ASP A 261 -17.46 -24.71 4.61
N VAL A 262 -17.92 -23.88 5.55
CA VAL A 262 -17.04 -23.21 6.53
C VAL A 262 -16.38 -24.22 7.47
N ALA A 263 -17.11 -25.25 7.90
CA ALA A 263 -16.57 -26.30 8.75
C ALA A 263 -15.48 -27.12 8.05
N GLN A 264 -15.63 -27.38 6.74
CA GLN A 264 -14.62 -28.09 5.94
C GLN A 264 -13.34 -27.28 5.73
N ALA A 265 -13.44 -25.95 5.73
CA ALA A 265 -12.30 -25.05 5.55
C ALA A 265 -11.41 -24.94 6.80
N GLU A 266 -11.80 -25.49 7.96
CA GLU A 266 -11.03 -25.45 9.22
C GLU A 266 -10.55 -24.04 9.62
N LEU A 267 -11.34 -23.02 9.32
CA LEU A 267 -11.00 -21.62 9.59
C LEU A 267 -10.96 -21.28 11.09
N PRO A 268 -10.20 -20.24 11.51
CA PRO A 268 -10.29 -19.67 12.85
C PRO A 268 -11.73 -19.28 13.20
N GLY A 269 -12.12 -19.45 14.47
CA GLY A 269 -13.51 -19.29 14.91
C GLY A 269 -14.15 -17.93 14.57
N GLU A 270 -13.39 -16.84 14.66
CA GLU A 270 -13.87 -15.50 14.29
C GLU A 270 -14.08 -15.34 12.78
N ALA A 271 -13.17 -15.87 11.96
CA ALA A 271 -13.30 -15.83 10.50
C ALA A 271 -14.49 -16.70 10.04
N ALA A 272 -14.63 -17.91 10.59
CA ALA A 272 -15.76 -18.79 10.35
C ALA A 272 -17.09 -18.11 10.70
N ALA A 273 -17.19 -17.52 11.89
CA ALA A 273 -18.39 -16.80 12.34
C ALA A 273 -18.74 -15.64 11.39
N LEU A 274 -17.74 -14.85 10.98
CA LEU A 274 -17.95 -13.72 10.07
C LEU A 274 -18.50 -14.18 8.71
N LEU A 275 -17.97 -15.25 8.12
CA LEU A 275 -18.44 -15.79 6.84
C LEU A 275 -19.91 -16.25 6.89
N LEU A 276 -20.35 -16.75 8.05
CA LEU A 276 -21.71 -17.23 8.28
C LEU A 276 -22.70 -16.08 8.53
N THR A 277 -22.35 -15.13 9.40
CA THR A 277 -23.28 -14.09 9.88
C THR A 277 -23.25 -12.83 9.02
N VAL A 278 -22.05 -12.37 8.67
CA VAL A 278 -21.81 -11.11 7.95
C VAL A 278 -21.69 -11.35 6.45
N GLY A 279 -20.85 -12.31 6.06
CA GLY A 279 -20.47 -12.58 4.68
C GLY A 279 -19.38 -11.63 4.16
N VAL A 280 -19.08 -11.74 2.87
CA VAL A 280 -18.07 -10.93 2.17
C VAL A 280 -18.65 -10.33 0.89
N PRO A 281 -18.18 -9.16 0.43
CA PRO A 281 -18.58 -8.62 -0.87
C PRO A 281 -18.25 -9.59 -2.00
N THR A 282 -19.12 -9.73 -3.01
CA THR A 282 -18.80 -10.57 -4.19
C THR A 282 -17.77 -9.90 -5.09
N ALA A 283 -17.78 -8.57 -5.16
CA ALA A 283 -16.77 -7.80 -5.88
C ALA A 283 -16.68 -6.35 -5.38
N VAL A 284 -15.47 -5.81 -5.41
CA VAL A 284 -15.15 -4.38 -5.44
C VAL A 284 -14.41 -4.14 -6.77
N PRO A 285 -15.06 -3.54 -7.78
CA PRO A 285 -14.52 -3.51 -9.15
C PRO A 285 -13.08 -2.98 -9.23
N GLY A 286 -12.17 -3.80 -9.75
CA GLY A 286 -10.74 -3.48 -9.90
C GLY A 286 -9.86 -3.74 -8.66
N PHE A 287 -10.46 -4.17 -7.54
CA PHE A 287 -9.77 -4.33 -6.26
C PHE A 287 -10.04 -5.68 -5.58
N PHE A 288 -11.23 -6.25 -5.75
CA PHE A 288 -11.56 -7.56 -5.21
C PHE A 288 -12.66 -8.23 -6.04
N ALA A 289 -12.54 -9.53 -6.23
CA ALA A 289 -13.58 -10.41 -6.71
C ALA A 289 -13.49 -11.71 -5.91
N LEU A 290 -14.59 -12.11 -5.29
CA LEU A 290 -14.68 -13.33 -4.50
C LEU A 290 -14.49 -14.55 -5.41
N HIS A 291 -13.72 -15.53 -4.94
CA HIS A 291 -13.63 -16.83 -5.58
C HIS A 291 -14.97 -17.55 -5.42
N HIS A 292 -15.64 -17.86 -6.52
CA HIS A 292 -16.94 -18.50 -6.50
C HIS A 292 -16.87 -19.94 -7.02
N PRO A 293 -17.24 -20.95 -6.22
CA PRO A 293 -17.46 -22.30 -6.71
C PRO A 293 -18.83 -22.39 -7.40
N GLY A 294 -18.89 -22.00 -8.67
CA GLY A 294 -20.13 -22.05 -9.45
C GLY A 294 -20.04 -21.49 -10.85
N PRO A 295 -21.02 -21.79 -11.71
CA PRO A 295 -20.97 -21.61 -13.18
C PRO A 295 -20.83 -20.15 -13.67
N GLY A 296 -20.73 -19.17 -12.76
CA GLY A 296 -20.39 -17.77 -13.07
C GLY A 296 -18.90 -17.43 -12.93
N ALA A 297 -18.06 -18.36 -12.44
CA ALA A 297 -16.61 -18.19 -12.40
C ALA A 297 -16.01 -18.70 -13.72
N ILE A 298 -16.00 -17.85 -14.75
CA ILE A 298 -15.48 -18.13 -16.12
C ILE A 298 -16.40 -19.09 -16.92
N ALA A 299 -16.47 -18.88 -18.24
CA ALA A 299 -17.59 -19.17 -19.14
C ALA A 299 -17.96 -20.64 -19.44
N ASP A 300 -17.47 -21.65 -18.72
CA ASP A 300 -17.66 -23.07 -19.12
C ASP A 300 -18.49 -23.95 -18.17
N GLY A 301 -19.01 -23.40 -17.07
CA GLY A 301 -20.21 -23.95 -16.43
C GLY A 301 -20.12 -25.36 -15.84
N SER A 302 -18.96 -25.82 -15.36
CA SER A 302 -18.84 -27.07 -14.56
C SER A 302 -18.67 -26.79 -13.04
N ARG A 303 -19.11 -27.71 -12.16
CA ARG A 303 -19.13 -27.57 -10.66
C ARG A 303 -18.72 -28.89 -9.95
N PRO A 304 -18.31 -28.90 -8.66
CA PRO A 304 -18.02 -27.76 -7.76
C PRO A 304 -16.64 -27.86 -7.06
N ASP A 305 -15.84 -26.79 -7.11
CA ASP A 305 -14.63 -26.70 -6.28
C ASP A 305 -14.98 -26.43 -4.81
N THR A 306 -14.10 -26.83 -3.89
CA THR A 306 -14.19 -26.53 -2.45
C THR A 306 -14.39 -25.04 -2.24
N VAL A 307 -15.32 -24.66 -1.36
CA VAL A 307 -15.39 -23.29 -0.84
C VAL A 307 -14.09 -22.99 -0.10
N LEU A 308 -13.35 -21.98 -0.56
CA LEU A 308 -12.02 -21.61 -0.04
C LEU A 308 -10.97 -22.72 -0.22
N PRO A 309 -10.61 -23.09 -1.46
CA PRO A 309 -9.68 -24.19 -1.69
C PRO A 309 -8.27 -23.87 -1.18
N PRO A 310 -7.46 -24.88 -0.79
CA PRO A 310 -6.06 -24.67 -0.43
C PRO A 310 -5.29 -24.02 -1.58
N LEU A 311 -4.64 -22.89 -1.30
CA LEU A 311 -4.02 -22.04 -2.32
C LEU A 311 -2.91 -22.77 -3.08
N ALA A 312 -2.08 -23.54 -2.39
CA ALA A 312 -1.00 -24.30 -3.00
C ALA A 312 -1.52 -25.33 -4.03
N ALA A 313 -2.59 -26.04 -3.69
CA ALA A 313 -3.23 -27.01 -4.58
C ALA A 313 -3.88 -26.30 -5.78
N HIS A 314 -4.53 -25.16 -5.54
CA HIS A 314 -5.13 -24.34 -6.58
C HIS A 314 -4.08 -23.83 -7.60
N LEU A 315 -2.95 -23.30 -7.12
CA LEU A 315 -1.86 -22.84 -7.98
C LEU A 315 -1.26 -24.00 -8.81
N ALA A 316 -1.07 -25.16 -8.19
CA ALA A 316 -0.58 -26.35 -8.88
C ALA A 316 -1.55 -26.80 -9.99
N ALA A 317 -2.86 -26.78 -9.74
CA ALA A 317 -3.90 -27.12 -10.73
C ALA A 317 -3.88 -26.15 -11.93
N LEU A 318 -3.56 -24.87 -11.70
CA LEU A 318 -3.39 -23.88 -12.76
C LEU A 318 -2.03 -23.96 -13.48
N GLY A 319 -1.14 -24.87 -13.09
CA GLY A 319 0.23 -24.93 -13.61
C GLY A 319 1.08 -23.69 -13.26
N ARG A 320 0.69 -22.96 -12.21
CA ARG A 320 1.34 -21.74 -11.73
C ARG A 320 2.16 -22.00 -10.47
N GLY A 321 2.80 -20.96 -9.92
CA GLY A 321 3.72 -21.07 -8.78
C GLY A 321 5.05 -21.78 -9.09
N THR A 322 5.30 -22.13 -10.36
CA THR A 322 6.52 -22.85 -10.79
C THR A 322 7.78 -21.99 -10.72
N ARG A 323 7.62 -20.66 -10.67
CA ARG A 323 8.71 -19.67 -10.52
C ARG A 323 8.95 -19.26 -9.07
N ALA A 324 8.16 -19.74 -8.12
CA ALA A 324 8.35 -19.44 -6.71
C ALA A 324 9.71 -19.96 -6.22
N ALA A 325 10.32 -19.27 -5.26
CA ALA A 325 11.43 -19.85 -4.51
C ALA A 325 10.88 -20.81 -3.43
N GLU A 326 11.76 -21.65 -2.87
CA GLU A 326 11.33 -22.71 -1.95
C GLU A 326 10.68 -22.16 -0.67
N ARG A 327 11.22 -21.06 -0.14
CA ARG A 327 10.66 -20.37 1.01
C ARG A 327 9.23 -19.90 0.74
N GLU A 328 9.00 -19.27 -0.41
CA GLU A 328 7.69 -18.74 -0.81
C GLU A 328 6.70 -19.88 -1.05
N ARG A 329 7.12 -21.01 -1.65
CA ARG A 329 6.28 -22.20 -1.78
C ARG A 329 5.84 -22.76 -0.43
N GLN A 330 6.77 -22.88 0.52
CA GLN A 330 6.46 -23.36 1.87
C GLN A 330 5.48 -22.44 2.59
N ALA A 331 5.59 -21.12 2.38
CA ALA A 331 4.70 -20.12 2.95
C ALA A 331 3.25 -20.16 2.39
N LEU A 332 2.97 -20.98 1.36
CA LEU A 332 1.61 -21.23 0.88
C LEU A 332 0.84 -22.23 1.75
N ALA A 333 1.54 -23.01 2.59
CA ALA A 333 0.91 -23.95 3.49
C ALA A 333 0.01 -23.22 4.48
N GLY A 334 -1.23 -23.70 4.65
CA GLY A 334 -2.22 -23.06 5.53
C GLY A 334 -2.93 -21.86 4.92
N LEU A 335 -2.68 -21.50 3.65
CA LEU A 335 -3.41 -20.46 2.95
C LEU A 335 -4.62 -21.03 2.19
N LEU A 336 -5.78 -20.41 2.35
CA LEU A 336 -7.02 -20.72 1.61
C LEU A 336 -7.39 -19.58 0.67
N LEU A 337 -7.77 -19.90 -0.56
CA LEU A 337 -8.14 -18.91 -1.57
C LEU A 337 -9.50 -18.27 -1.24
N LEU A 338 -9.50 -16.97 -0.96
CA LEU A 338 -10.71 -16.17 -0.78
C LEU A 338 -11.19 -15.54 -2.10
N GLY A 339 -10.28 -15.06 -2.92
CA GLY A 339 -10.63 -14.33 -4.13
C GLY A 339 -9.43 -13.85 -4.93
N THR A 340 -9.62 -12.80 -5.72
CA THR A 340 -8.56 -12.16 -6.50
C THR A 340 -8.77 -10.66 -6.56
N ASP A 341 -7.70 -9.89 -6.74
CA ASP A 341 -7.75 -8.47 -7.05
C ASP A 341 -7.62 -8.18 -8.57
N GLY A 342 -7.72 -9.23 -9.40
CA GLY A 342 -7.56 -9.18 -10.85
C GLY A 342 -6.26 -9.82 -11.35
N TRP A 343 -5.26 -10.00 -10.47
CA TRP A 343 -4.06 -10.78 -10.78
C TRP A 343 -3.57 -11.59 -9.58
N ALA A 344 -3.39 -10.94 -8.42
CA ALA A 344 -3.01 -11.63 -7.20
C ALA A 344 -4.21 -12.43 -6.66
N LEU A 345 -3.88 -13.51 -5.97
CA LEU A 345 -4.85 -14.34 -5.26
C LEU A 345 -4.95 -13.84 -3.82
N MET A 346 -6.14 -13.42 -3.43
CA MET A 346 -6.45 -12.99 -2.07
C MET A 346 -6.69 -14.24 -1.23
N ALA A 347 -5.91 -14.43 -0.18
CA ALA A 347 -5.90 -15.65 0.61
C ALA A 347 -6.00 -15.38 2.12
N LEU A 348 -6.63 -16.32 2.81
CA LEU A 348 -6.77 -16.36 4.27
C LEU A 348 -5.69 -17.26 4.85
N ASP A 349 -4.91 -16.74 5.79
CA ASP A 349 -3.98 -17.53 6.58
C ASP A 349 -4.72 -18.20 7.76
N THR A 350 -4.79 -19.53 7.75
CA THR A 350 -5.50 -20.30 8.80
C THR A 350 -4.77 -20.32 10.14
N VAL A 351 -3.48 -20.00 10.16
CA VAL A 351 -2.65 -19.99 11.37
C VAL A 351 -2.63 -18.61 12.00
N GLU A 352 -2.34 -17.58 11.20
CA GLU A 352 -2.23 -16.20 11.69
C GLU A 352 -3.57 -15.45 11.65
N GLY A 353 -4.55 -15.93 10.88
CA GLY A 353 -5.83 -15.25 10.65
C GLY A 353 -5.77 -14.10 9.65
N THR A 354 -4.57 -13.77 9.14
CA THR A 354 -4.33 -12.62 8.27
C THR A 354 -4.86 -12.82 6.85
N VAL A 355 -5.11 -11.71 6.15
CA VAL A 355 -5.42 -11.74 4.72
C VAL A 355 -4.18 -11.30 3.94
N ARG A 356 -3.84 -12.05 2.89
CA ARG A 356 -2.63 -11.85 2.08
C ARG A 356 -2.96 -11.85 0.59
N ALA A 357 -2.30 -10.99 -0.19
CA ALA A 357 -2.37 -10.98 -1.64
C ALA A 357 -1.13 -11.69 -2.20
N VAL A 358 -1.34 -12.85 -2.83
CA VAL A 358 -0.28 -13.74 -3.30
C VAL A 358 -0.12 -13.64 -4.80
N ASP A 359 1.09 -13.33 -5.26
CA ASP A 359 1.42 -13.40 -6.68
C ASP A 359 1.35 -14.85 -7.17
N PRO A 360 0.56 -15.15 -8.22
CA PRO A 360 0.31 -16.52 -8.63
C PRO A 360 1.53 -17.20 -9.25
N ASP A 361 2.53 -16.46 -9.74
CA ASP A 361 3.69 -17.03 -10.42
C ASP A 361 4.88 -17.22 -9.47
N TYR A 362 5.14 -16.23 -8.61
CA TYR A 362 6.29 -16.17 -7.71
C TYR A 362 5.96 -16.55 -6.27
N ALA A 363 4.68 -16.70 -5.91
CA ALA A 363 4.19 -16.95 -4.55
C ALA A 363 4.66 -15.90 -3.52
N THR A 364 5.13 -14.74 -3.97
CA THR A 364 5.41 -13.61 -3.08
C THR A 364 4.09 -13.05 -2.59
N ALA A 365 4.03 -12.71 -1.31
CA ALA A 365 2.79 -12.30 -0.67
C ALA A 365 2.94 -10.90 -0.07
N ARG A 366 1.96 -10.03 -0.32
CA ARG A 366 1.78 -8.76 0.39
C ARG A 366 0.80 -8.96 1.52
N HIS A 367 1.07 -8.36 2.68
CA HIS A 367 0.08 -8.27 3.74
C HIS A 367 -1.08 -7.39 3.27
N CYS A 368 -2.32 -7.85 3.45
CA CYS A 368 -3.52 -7.05 3.19
C CYS A 368 -4.07 -6.53 4.50
N ASN A 369 -4.46 -7.41 5.41
CA ASN A 369 -5.12 -7.04 6.67
C ASN A 369 -4.80 -8.02 7.79
N ALA A 370 -4.90 -7.53 9.03
CA ALA A 370 -4.67 -8.29 10.25
C ALA A 370 -5.64 -9.48 10.38
N ASP A 371 -6.88 -9.33 9.91
CA ASP A 371 -7.86 -10.41 9.88
C ASP A 371 -8.91 -10.22 8.75
N LEU A 372 -9.80 -11.20 8.60
CA LEU A 372 -10.88 -11.17 7.61
C LEU A 372 -11.92 -10.06 7.87
N ARG A 373 -12.24 -9.74 9.13
CA ARG A 373 -13.19 -8.66 9.46
C ARG A 373 -12.62 -7.31 9.02
N ALA A 374 -11.37 -7.04 9.35
CA ALA A 374 -10.62 -5.86 8.91
C ALA A 374 -10.60 -5.76 7.38
N PHE A 375 -10.31 -6.86 6.68
CA PHE A 375 -10.35 -6.89 5.22
C PHE A 375 -11.72 -6.50 4.66
N VAL A 376 -12.79 -7.13 5.14
CA VAL A 376 -14.16 -6.83 4.72
C VAL A 376 -14.55 -5.38 5.01
N ARG A 377 -14.17 -4.84 6.17
CA ARG A 377 -14.41 -3.44 6.53
C ARG A 377 -13.64 -2.47 5.66
N CYS A 378 -12.36 -2.73 5.38
CA CYS A 378 -11.56 -1.90 4.49
C CYS A 378 -12.15 -1.90 3.06
N LEU A 379 -12.63 -3.04 2.57
CA LEU A 379 -13.34 -3.11 1.28
C LEU A 379 -14.64 -2.30 1.28
N GLU A 380 -15.43 -2.33 2.36
CA GLU A 380 -16.67 -1.54 2.48
C GLU A 380 -16.37 -0.03 2.47
N VAL A 381 -15.42 0.41 3.29
CA VAL A 381 -14.95 1.81 3.35
C VAL A 381 -14.46 2.25 1.98
N PHE A 382 -13.59 1.46 1.34
CA PHE A 382 -13.03 1.78 0.04
C PHE A 382 -14.11 1.83 -1.05
N ALA A 383 -15.05 0.89 -1.08
CA ALA A 383 -16.12 0.86 -2.07
C ALA A 383 -17.06 2.08 -1.97
N GLY A 384 -17.30 2.58 -0.76
CA GLY A 384 -18.07 3.82 -0.56
C GLY A 384 -17.31 5.08 -0.95
N TRP A 385 -16.00 5.08 -0.74
CA TRP A 385 -15.12 6.21 -1.01
C TRP A 385 -14.75 6.34 -2.50
N TRP A 386 -14.43 5.23 -3.17
CA TRP A 386 -13.85 5.21 -4.52
C TRP A 386 -14.61 6.04 -5.57
N PRO A 387 -15.96 5.99 -5.65
CA PRO A 387 -16.71 6.79 -6.61
C PRO A 387 -16.57 8.31 -6.40
N THR A 388 -16.29 8.78 -5.19
CA THR A 388 -16.23 10.21 -4.85
C THR A 388 -14.96 10.88 -5.37
N LEU A 389 -13.96 10.09 -5.78
CA LEU A 389 -12.68 10.60 -6.29
C LEU A 389 -12.80 11.20 -7.70
N ARG A 390 -13.82 10.78 -8.47
CA ARG A 390 -13.97 11.15 -9.89
C ARG A 390 -14.16 12.64 -10.08
N GLY A 391 -13.35 13.21 -10.98
CA GLY A 391 -13.45 14.62 -11.37
C GLY A 391 -12.84 15.60 -10.37
N LEU A 392 -12.27 15.12 -9.26
CA LEU A 392 -11.56 15.98 -8.32
C LEU A 392 -10.25 16.51 -8.91
N GLY A 393 -9.95 17.78 -8.63
CA GLY A 393 -8.62 18.35 -8.87
C GLY A 393 -7.61 17.88 -7.80
N PRO A 394 -6.30 18.12 -7.99
CA PRO A 394 -5.26 17.50 -7.16
C PRO A 394 -5.34 17.79 -5.65
N VAL A 395 -5.76 18.99 -5.24
CA VAL A 395 -5.90 19.33 -3.81
C VAL A 395 -7.07 18.59 -3.18
N ALA A 396 -8.26 18.66 -3.80
CA ALA A 396 -9.44 17.95 -3.30
C ALA A 396 -9.26 16.43 -3.33
N ALA A 397 -8.57 15.91 -4.35
CA ALA A 397 -8.17 14.50 -4.39
C ALA A 397 -7.20 14.17 -3.23
N GLY A 398 -6.24 15.04 -2.93
CA GLY A 398 -5.31 14.87 -1.80
C GLY A 398 -6.03 14.79 -0.46
N GLU A 399 -6.99 15.68 -0.20
CA GLU A 399 -7.84 15.65 0.99
C GLU A 399 -8.68 14.36 1.07
N ALA A 400 -9.25 13.93 -0.06
CA ALA A 400 -10.01 12.69 -0.14
C ALA A 400 -9.13 11.46 0.15
N VAL A 401 -7.91 11.42 -0.37
CA VAL A 401 -6.96 10.32 -0.13
C VAL A 401 -6.47 10.31 1.32
N ASP A 402 -6.21 11.47 1.93
CA ASP A 402 -5.88 11.53 3.38
C ASP A 402 -7.03 11.00 4.24
N THR A 403 -8.27 11.36 3.89
CA THR A 403 -9.46 10.85 4.56
C THR A 403 -9.56 9.33 4.46
N LEU A 404 -9.34 8.76 3.27
CA LEU A 404 -9.34 7.31 3.08
C LEU A 404 -8.27 6.64 3.92
N GLN A 405 -7.01 7.08 3.86
CA GLN A 405 -5.93 6.39 4.56
C GLN A 405 -6.14 6.42 6.08
N ARG A 406 -6.70 7.50 6.62
CA ARG A 406 -7.07 7.56 8.05
C ARG A 406 -8.18 6.56 8.37
N ALA A 407 -9.23 6.51 7.56
CA ALA A 407 -10.31 5.54 7.74
C ALA A 407 -9.83 4.09 7.64
N LEU A 408 -8.92 3.77 6.71
CA LEU A 408 -8.31 2.44 6.62
C LEU A 408 -7.45 2.12 7.84
N ALA A 409 -6.66 3.08 8.34
CA ALA A 409 -5.83 2.89 9.53
C ALA A 409 -6.64 2.75 10.82
N GLU A 410 -7.81 3.39 10.91
CA GLU A 410 -8.78 3.22 12.01
C GLU A 410 -9.39 1.82 12.01
N VAL A 411 -9.60 1.22 10.83
CA VAL A 411 -10.03 -0.17 10.71
C VAL A 411 -8.89 -1.11 11.06
N ASP A 412 -7.72 -0.90 10.46
CA ASP A 412 -6.54 -1.75 10.61
C ASP A 412 -5.26 -0.95 10.32
N GLY A 413 -4.56 -0.55 11.39
CA GLY A 413 -3.30 0.19 11.26
C GLY A 413 -2.14 -0.63 10.68
N THR A 414 -2.26 -1.97 10.64
CA THR A 414 -1.19 -2.84 10.12
C THR A 414 -1.01 -2.69 8.61
N VAL A 415 -2.05 -2.22 7.90
CA VAL A 415 -2.03 -2.07 6.44
C VAL A 415 -0.99 -1.04 5.95
N PHE A 416 -0.53 -0.15 6.83
CA PHE A 416 0.52 0.84 6.55
C PHE A 416 1.83 0.59 7.32
N ALA A 417 1.99 -0.57 7.95
CA ALA A 417 3.22 -0.92 8.65
C ALA A 417 4.43 -1.04 7.71
N ASP A 418 4.19 -1.42 6.45
CA ASP A 418 5.17 -1.54 5.38
C ASP A 418 4.61 -0.90 4.08
N PRO A 419 5.37 -0.06 3.35
CA PRO A 419 4.92 0.53 2.08
C PRO A 419 4.70 -0.50 0.95
N GLU A 420 5.10 -1.75 1.14
CA GLU A 420 4.82 -2.86 0.22
C GLU A 420 3.53 -3.62 0.57
N ASN A 421 2.82 -3.25 1.64
CA ASN A 421 1.51 -3.82 1.94
C ASN A 421 0.49 -3.45 0.86
N TRP A 422 -0.52 -4.30 0.67
CA TRP A 422 -1.44 -4.20 -0.45
C TRP A 422 -2.20 -2.86 -0.48
N TRP A 423 -2.79 -2.45 0.65
CA TRP A 423 -3.44 -1.14 0.77
C TRP A 423 -2.45 0.02 0.68
N ALA A 424 -1.25 -0.10 1.24
CA ALA A 424 -0.22 0.92 1.13
C ALA A 424 0.12 1.21 -0.34
N VAL A 425 0.28 0.17 -1.16
CA VAL A 425 0.55 0.31 -2.60
C VAL A 425 -0.62 0.98 -3.34
N ILE A 426 -1.87 0.66 -2.98
CA ILE A 426 -3.05 1.33 -3.58
C ILE A 426 -3.07 2.81 -3.21
N VAL A 427 -2.93 3.14 -1.92
CA VAL A 427 -2.99 4.52 -1.43
C VAL A 427 -1.81 5.35 -1.95
N GLU A 428 -0.62 4.77 -2.09
CA GLU A 428 0.51 5.44 -2.75
C GLU A 428 0.19 5.79 -4.20
N GLN A 429 -0.39 4.88 -4.97
CA GLN A 429 -0.79 5.15 -6.35
C GLN A 429 -1.87 6.25 -6.44
N LEU A 430 -2.80 6.31 -5.48
CA LEU A 430 -3.76 7.41 -5.35
C LEU A 430 -3.05 8.74 -5.11
N TRP A 431 -2.08 8.77 -4.18
CA TRP A 431 -1.25 9.95 -3.93
C TRP A 431 -0.41 10.36 -5.15
N ASP A 432 0.01 9.41 -5.98
CA ASP A 432 0.74 9.69 -7.21
C ASP A 432 -0.16 10.20 -8.34
N GLY A 433 -1.50 10.09 -8.18
CA GLY A 433 -2.49 10.46 -9.18
C GLY A 433 -2.66 9.42 -10.29
N LEU A 434 -2.36 8.15 -9.99
CA LEU A 434 -2.36 7.04 -10.96
C LEU A 434 -3.64 6.20 -10.97
N LEU A 435 -4.52 6.43 -9.99
CA LEU A 435 -5.79 5.73 -9.80
C LEU A 435 -6.97 6.72 -9.77
#